data_AF-A0A2V6X9H5-F1
#
_entry.id   AF-A0A2V6X9H5-F1
#
_cell.length_a   1.000
_cell.length_b   1.000
_cell.length_c   1.000
_cell.angle_alpha   90.00
_cell.angle_beta   90.00
_cell.angle_gamma   90.00
#
_symmetry.space_group_name_H-M   'P 1'
#
loop_
_entity.id
_entity.type
_entity.pdbx_description
1 polymer ?
#
loop_
_entity_poly.entity_id
_entity_poly.type
_entity_poly.pdbx_seq_one_letter_code
_entity_poly.pdbx_strand_id
1 'polypeptide(L)'
;MVDRGASDLHITSGTYPQIRVNGRLTQLTQFEVLAPQDTQRLSYSVLNEAQKQKFEEDNELDLSFGIQGLARFRCNVYRQRGAVGSAIRVIPYKIRTFDELSLPQIVQQLADRPKGLILVTGPTGSGKSTTLAAM
;
A
#
# COMPACT_ATOMS: atom_id res chain seq x y z
N MET A 1 9.85 -0.77 -6.42
CA MET A 1 8.91 0.15 -5.72
C MET A 1 9.60 0.83 -4.55
N VAL A 2 10.02 0.07 -3.53
CA VAL A 2 10.61 0.60 -2.27
C VAL A 2 11.86 1.47 -2.52
N ASP A 3 12.85 0.97 -3.26
CA ASP A 3 14.09 1.74 -3.55
C ASP A 3 13.84 3.01 -4.36
N ARG A 4 12.70 3.08 -5.07
CA ARG A 4 12.29 4.25 -5.85
C ARG A 4 11.40 5.22 -5.06
N GLY A 5 11.22 5.00 -3.76
CA GLY A 5 10.37 5.83 -2.91
C GLY A 5 8.89 5.84 -3.31
N ALA A 6 8.43 4.80 -4.01
CA ALA A 6 7.04 4.72 -4.47
C ALA A 6 6.09 4.30 -3.34
N SER A 7 4.90 4.90 -3.32
CA SER A 7 3.86 4.62 -2.31
C SER A 7 3.05 3.38 -2.63
N ASP A 8 2.80 3.12 -3.90
CA ASP A 8 1.94 2.03 -4.37
C ASP A 8 2.57 1.33 -5.60
N LEU A 9 2.29 0.04 -5.74
CA LEU A 9 2.55 -0.80 -6.91
C LEU A 9 1.19 -1.32 -7.42
N HIS A 10 0.94 -1.15 -8.70
CA HIS A 10 -0.27 -1.61 -9.37
C HIS A 10 0.09 -2.69 -10.38
N ILE A 11 -0.59 -3.82 -10.26
CA ILE A 11 -0.48 -5.00 -11.13
C ILE A 11 -1.83 -5.18 -11.80
N THR A 12 -1.89 -5.01 -13.11
CA THR A 12 -3.11 -5.18 -13.90
C THR A 12 -2.77 -5.61 -15.32
N SER A 13 -3.67 -6.36 -15.96
CA SER A 13 -3.40 -6.99 -17.25
C SER A 13 -3.46 -5.97 -18.39
N GLY A 14 -2.70 -6.21 -19.45
CA GLY A 14 -2.67 -5.36 -20.64
C GLY A 14 -1.88 -4.05 -20.46
N THR A 15 -1.08 -3.92 -19.40
CA THR A 15 -0.15 -2.81 -19.20
C THR A 15 1.11 -3.25 -18.47
N TYR A 16 2.15 -2.42 -18.49
CA TYR A 16 3.36 -2.61 -17.68
C TYR A 16 3.03 -2.49 -16.18
N PRO A 17 3.76 -3.16 -15.28
CA PRO A 17 3.67 -2.87 -13.84
C PRO A 17 3.83 -1.36 -13.61
N GLN A 18 2.99 -0.77 -12.75
CA GLN A 18 3.01 0.67 -12.51
C GLN A 18 3.32 0.96 -11.06
N ILE A 19 4.10 1.99 -10.80
CA ILE A 19 4.35 2.49 -9.44
C ILE A 19 3.82 3.90 -9.30
N ARG A 20 3.33 4.24 -8.10
CA ARG A 20 2.98 5.61 -7.75
C ARG A 20 4.16 6.28 -7.06
N VAL A 21 4.73 7.29 -7.70
CA VAL A 21 5.79 8.13 -7.13
C VAL A 21 5.26 9.55 -7.05
N ASN A 22 5.30 10.17 -5.86
CA ASN A 22 4.82 11.53 -5.65
C ASN A 22 3.40 11.78 -6.20
N GLY A 23 2.50 10.81 -5.99
CA GLY A 23 1.11 10.88 -6.44
C GLY A 23 0.86 10.49 -7.90
N ARG A 24 1.90 10.39 -8.74
CA ARG A 24 1.77 10.08 -10.18
C ARG A 24 2.08 8.62 -10.48
N LEU A 25 1.26 7.99 -11.32
CA LEU A 25 1.53 6.64 -11.82
C LEU A 25 2.59 6.68 -12.92
N THR A 26 3.59 5.83 -12.78
CA THR A 26 4.71 5.67 -13.73
C THR A 26 4.81 4.21 -14.13
N GLN A 27 4.80 3.94 -15.43
CA GLN A 27 4.99 2.60 -15.99
C GLN A 27 6.45 2.15 -15.86
N LEU A 28 6.66 0.90 -15.50
CA LEU A 28 7.97 0.27 -15.44
C LEU A 28 8.24 -0.46 -16.75
N THR A 29 8.54 0.30 -17.81
CA THR A 29 8.74 -0.20 -19.18
C THR A 29 9.99 -1.07 -19.37
N GLN A 30 10.81 -1.22 -18.32
CA GLN A 30 11.87 -2.21 -18.31
C GLN A 30 11.37 -3.65 -18.08
N PHE A 31 10.09 -3.82 -17.72
CA PHE A 31 9.41 -5.12 -17.67
C PHE A 31 8.50 -5.28 -18.88
N GLU A 32 7.94 -6.48 -19.05
CA GLU A 32 6.97 -6.75 -20.10
C GLU A 32 5.55 -6.29 -19.71
N VAL A 33 4.70 -6.16 -20.72
CA VAL A 33 3.26 -5.97 -20.53
C VAL A 33 2.69 -7.23 -19.89
N LEU A 34 1.97 -7.08 -18.79
CA LEU A 34 1.47 -8.22 -18.02
C LEU A 34 0.29 -8.88 -18.71
N ALA A 35 0.38 -10.19 -18.96
CA ALA A 35 -0.76 -11.00 -19.37
C ALA A 35 -1.64 -11.36 -18.16
N PRO A 36 -2.90 -11.78 -18.36
CA PRO A 36 -3.78 -12.20 -17.25
C PRO A 36 -3.18 -13.31 -16.37
N GLN A 37 -2.40 -14.20 -16.96
CA GLN A 37 -1.71 -15.28 -16.25
C GLN A 37 -0.61 -14.73 -15.34
N ASP A 38 0.10 -13.68 -15.77
CA ASP A 38 1.13 -13.03 -14.96
C ASP A 38 0.53 -12.32 -13.76
N THR A 39 -0.55 -11.56 -13.96
CA THR A 39 -1.17 -10.82 -12.87
C THR A 39 -1.76 -11.74 -11.81
N GLN A 40 -2.38 -12.85 -12.23
CA GLN A 40 -2.85 -13.91 -11.34
C GLN A 40 -1.68 -14.53 -10.57
N ARG A 41 -0.63 -14.99 -11.27
CA ARG A 41 0.56 -15.60 -10.64
C ARG A 41 1.19 -14.67 -9.60
N LEU A 42 1.41 -13.40 -9.96
CA LEU A 42 2.00 -12.41 -9.08
C LEU A 42 1.11 -12.13 -7.86
N SER A 43 -0.20 -11.95 -8.06
CA SER A 43 -1.11 -11.62 -6.97
C SER A 43 -1.31 -12.81 -6.03
N TYR A 44 -1.30 -14.05 -6.54
CA TYR A 44 -1.49 -15.27 -5.73
C TYR A 44 -0.24 -15.66 -4.96
N SER A 45 0.94 -15.19 -5.39
CA SER A 45 2.22 -15.46 -4.70
C SER A 45 2.28 -14.91 -3.27
N VAL A 46 1.43 -13.94 -2.95
CA VAL A 46 1.33 -13.32 -1.61
C VAL A 46 0.12 -13.81 -0.80
N LEU A 47 -0.67 -14.74 -1.35
CA LEU A 47 -1.86 -15.30 -0.70
C LEU A 47 -1.58 -16.69 -0.15
N ASN A 48 -2.10 -16.98 1.04
CA ASN A 48 -2.23 -18.35 1.54
C ASN A 48 -3.48 -19.05 0.96
N GLU A 49 -3.63 -20.36 1.18
CA GLU A 49 -4.74 -21.14 0.59
C GLU A 49 -6.13 -20.64 1.02
N ALA A 50 -6.32 -20.29 2.30
CA ALA A 50 -7.59 -19.75 2.79
C ALA A 50 -7.92 -18.39 2.14
N GLN A 51 -6.91 -17.55 1.92
CA GLN A 51 -7.03 -16.27 1.23
C GLN A 51 -7.35 -16.46 -0.26
N LYS A 52 -6.73 -17.43 -0.93
CA LYS A 52 -7.06 -17.77 -2.33
C LYS A 52 -8.51 -18.20 -2.44
N GLN A 53 -8.95 -19.12 -1.58
CA GLN A 53 -10.34 -19.56 -1.57
C GLN A 53 -11.30 -18.38 -1.38
N LYS A 54 -11.06 -17.54 -0.37
CA LYS A 54 -11.88 -16.36 -0.12
C LYS A 54 -11.91 -15.40 -1.31
N PHE A 55 -10.77 -15.16 -1.96
CA PHE A 55 -10.71 -14.32 -3.15
C PHE A 55 -11.49 -14.91 -4.34
N GLU A 56 -11.45 -16.22 -4.55
CA GLU A 56 -12.21 -16.87 -5.63
C GLU A 56 -13.74 -16.82 -5.38
N GLU A 57 -14.16 -16.83 -4.12
CA GLU A 57 -15.56 -16.67 -3.71
C GLU A 57 -16.03 -15.21 -3.84
N ASP A 58 -15.27 -14.26 -3.31
CA ASP A 58 -15.69 -12.86 -3.15
C ASP A 58 -15.28 -11.95 -4.32
N ASN A 59 -14.34 -12.39 -5.18
CA ASN A 59 -13.69 -11.59 -6.23
C ASN A 59 -12.90 -10.35 -5.76
N GLU A 60 -12.76 -10.18 -4.45
CA GLU A 60 -11.93 -9.15 -3.81
C GLU A 60 -11.34 -9.66 -2.50
N LEU A 61 -10.17 -9.15 -2.13
CA LEU A 61 -9.53 -9.47 -0.86
C LEU A 61 -8.58 -8.36 -0.43
N ASP A 62 -8.83 -7.81 0.76
CA ASP A 62 -7.88 -6.97 1.50
C ASP A 62 -7.01 -7.85 2.41
N LEU A 63 -5.69 -7.70 2.30
CA LEU A 63 -4.72 -8.38 3.16
C LEU A 63 -3.52 -7.50 3.51
N SER A 64 -2.71 -7.97 4.44
CA SER A 64 -1.39 -7.41 4.73
C SER A 64 -0.35 -8.52 4.77
N PHE A 65 0.84 -8.25 4.25
CA PHE A 65 1.98 -9.17 4.31
C PHE A 65 3.27 -8.40 4.54
N GLY A 66 4.33 -9.10 4.95
CA GLY A 66 5.65 -8.53 5.18
C GLY A 66 6.70 -9.23 4.33
N ILE A 67 7.68 -8.47 3.85
CA ILE A 67 8.91 -9.03 3.26
C ILE A 67 10.05 -8.67 4.20
N GLN A 68 10.69 -9.69 4.75
CA GLN A 68 11.76 -9.53 5.72
C GLN A 68 12.89 -8.67 5.13
N GLY A 69 13.34 -7.68 5.91
CA GLY A 69 14.39 -6.75 5.50
C GLY A 69 13.96 -5.66 4.52
N LEU A 70 12.68 -5.62 4.11
CA LEU A 70 12.19 -4.65 3.13
C LEU A 70 11.10 -3.73 3.72
N ALA A 71 9.86 -4.18 3.77
CA ALA A 71 8.72 -3.43 4.29
C ALA A 71 7.54 -4.34 4.58
N ARG A 72 6.52 -3.79 5.24
CA ARG A 72 5.18 -4.36 5.25
C ARG A 72 4.38 -3.77 4.09
N PHE A 73 3.34 -4.48 3.68
CA PHE A 73 2.48 -4.05 2.60
C PHE A 73 1.02 -4.28 2.97
N ARG A 74 0.16 -3.34 2.58
CA ARG A 74 -1.26 -3.58 2.46
C ARG A 74 -1.55 -3.87 1.00
N CYS A 75 -2.22 -4.97 0.71
CA CYS A 75 -2.58 -5.36 -0.63
C CYS A 75 -4.09 -5.49 -0.73
N ASN A 76 -4.64 -4.96 -1.81
CA ASN A 76 -5.98 -5.26 -2.26
C ASN A 76 -5.85 -6.07 -3.56
N VAL A 77 -6.39 -7.28 -3.58
CA VAL A 77 -6.49 -8.14 -4.77
C VAL A 77 -7.94 -8.09 -5.24
N TYR A 78 -8.17 -7.94 -6.54
CA TYR A 78 -9.50 -7.76 -7.11
C TYR A 78 -9.59 -8.38 -8.51
N ARG A 79 -10.81 -8.69 -8.97
CA ARG A 79 -11.06 -9.12 -10.35
C ARG A 79 -11.63 -7.97 -11.19
N GLN A 80 -11.00 -7.69 -12.33
CA GLN A 80 -11.41 -6.65 -13.27
C GLN A 80 -11.41 -7.22 -14.69
N ARG A 81 -12.57 -7.12 -15.38
CA ARG A 81 -12.74 -7.61 -16.77
C ARG A 81 -12.29 -9.07 -16.95
N GLY A 82 -12.58 -9.92 -15.96
CA GLY A 82 -12.21 -11.34 -15.98
C GLY A 82 -10.74 -11.65 -15.66
N ALA A 83 -9.89 -10.65 -15.42
CA ALA A 83 -8.50 -10.82 -15.01
C ALA A 83 -8.28 -10.40 -13.55
N VAL A 84 -7.29 -11.01 -12.90
CA VAL A 84 -6.86 -10.62 -11.55
C VAL A 84 -6.01 -9.35 -11.63
N GLY A 85 -6.20 -8.44 -10.68
CA GLY A 85 -5.36 -7.28 -10.45
C GLY A 85 -5.05 -7.11 -8.97
N SER A 86 -4.02 -6.32 -8.66
CA SER A 86 -3.70 -5.96 -7.28
C SER A 86 -3.12 -4.56 -7.15
N ALA A 87 -3.46 -3.92 -6.04
CA ALA A 87 -2.90 -2.64 -5.61
C ALA A 87 -2.19 -2.85 -4.27
N ILE A 88 -0.88 -2.63 -4.26
CA ILE A 88 0.01 -2.93 -3.13
C ILE A 88 0.59 -1.62 -2.61
N ARG A 89 0.30 -1.26 -1.37
CA ARG A 89 0.79 -0.06 -0.70
C ARG A 89 1.88 -0.39 0.30
N VAL A 90 2.97 0.38 0.28
CA VAL A 90 4.06 0.26 1.25
C VAL A 90 3.61 0.75 2.62
N ILE A 91 3.88 -0.06 3.65
CA ILE A 91 3.81 0.30 5.07
C ILE A 91 5.26 0.28 5.60
N PRO A 92 5.86 1.44 5.86
CA PRO A 92 7.23 1.52 6.38
C PRO A 92 7.35 0.81 7.75
N TYR A 93 8.49 0.13 7.99
CA TYR A 93 8.81 -0.39 9.33
C TYR A 93 9.19 0.71 10.30
N LYS A 94 9.96 1.70 9.81
CA LYS A 94 10.36 2.86 10.61
C LYS A 94 9.19 3.82 10.70
N ILE A 95 8.61 3.92 11.90
CA ILE A 95 7.76 5.04 12.27
C ILE A 95 8.65 6.27 12.34
N ARG A 96 8.26 7.33 11.63
CA ARG A 96 9.00 8.59 11.64
C ARG A 96 8.69 9.37 12.91
N THR A 97 9.67 10.05 13.46
CA THR A 97 9.46 10.94 14.62
C THR A 97 8.72 12.22 14.21
N PHE A 98 8.22 12.97 15.19
CA PHE A 98 7.62 14.30 14.94
C PHE A 98 8.58 15.22 14.17
N ASP A 99 9.87 15.22 14.53
CA ASP A 99 10.91 16.03 13.90
C ASP A 99 11.16 15.61 12.45
N GLU A 100 11.25 14.30 12.18
CA GLU A 100 11.42 13.76 10.82
C GLU A 100 10.21 14.06 9.91
N LEU A 101 9.03 14.28 10.49
CA LEU A 101 7.82 14.70 9.80
C LEU A 101 7.66 16.23 9.73
N SER A 102 8.56 16.97 10.37
CA SER A 102 8.46 18.43 10.53
C SER A 102 7.10 18.87 11.10
N LEU A 103 6.55 18.06 12.02
CA LEU A 103 5.30 18.38 12.70
C LEU A 103 5.56 19.44 13.78
N PRO A 104 4.71 20.46 13.92
CA PRO A 104 4.88 21.45 14.98
C PRO A 104 4.75 20.81 16.36
N GLN A 105 5.45 21.34 17.36
CA GLN A 105 5.50 20.79 18.72
C GLN A 105 4.11 20.60 19.37
N ILE A 106 3.11 21.41 18.98
CA ILE A 106 1.73 21.27 19.44
C ILE A 106 1.14 19.89 19.11
N VAL A 107 1.57 19.23 18.03
CA VAL A 107 1.08 17.90 17.66
C VAL A 107 1.54 16.84 18.65
N GLN A 108 2.78 16.94 19.14
CA GLN A 108 3.28 16.07 20.21
C GLN A 108 2.51 16.31 21.52
N GLN A 109 2.28 17.57 21.88
CA GLN A 109 1.48 17.91 23.07
C GLN A 109 0.02 17.42 22.99
N LEU A 110 -0.53 17.27 21.78
CA LEU A 110 -1.84 16.67 21.58
C LEU A 110 -1.82 15.16 21.87
N ALA A 111 -0.74 14.46 21.52
CA ALA A 111 -0.58 13.03 21.83
C ALA A 111 -0.51 12.75 23.35
N ASP A 112 0.04 13.70 24.13
CA ASP A 112 0.14 13.60 25.59
C ASP A 112 -1.17 13.86 26.35
N ARG A 113 -2.28 14.18 25.65
CA ARG A 113 -3.56 14.49 26.30
C ARG A 113 -4.16 13.23 26.94
N PRO A 114 -4.52 13.25 28.25
CA PRO A 114 -4.99 12.06 28.96
C PRO A 114 -6.40 11.59 28.53
N LYS A 115 -7.17 12.47 27.86
CA LYS A 115 -8.53 12.19 27.35
C LYS A 115 -8.97 13.26 26.36
N GLY A 116 -9.83 12.87 25.41
CA GLY A 116 -10.39 13.74 24.38
C GLY A 116 -10.57 13.00 23.06
N LEU A 117 -11.05 13.70 22.04
CA LEU A 117 -11.13 13.21 20.66
C LEU A 117 -10.21 14.06 19.79
N ILE A 118 -9.26 13.42 19.11
CA ILE A 118 -8.35 14.07 18.16
C ILE A 118 -8.70 13.57 16.76
N LEU A 119 -8.95 14.51 15.83
CA LEU A 119 -9.28 14.21 14.45
C LEU A 119 -8.12 14.63 13.54
N VAL A 120 -7.44 13.67 12.93
CA VAL A 120 -6.42 13.91 11.90
C VAL A 120 -7.08 13.78 10.53
N THR A 121 -7.30 14.90 9.86
CA THR A 121 -8.08 14.97 8.61
C THR A 121 -7.22 15.35 7.40
N GLY A 122 -7.79 15.21 6.20
CA GLY A 122 -7.10 15.51 4.94
C GLY A 122 -7.41 14.48 3.83
N PRO A 123 -7.07 14.79 2.57
CA PRO A 123 -7.36 13.90 1.43
C PRO A 123 -6.49 12.63 1.44
N THR A 124 -6.81 11.66 0.59
CA THR A 124 -6.01 10.43 0.44
C THR A 124 -4.56 10.77 0.08
N GLY A 125 -3.60 10.15 0.78
CA GLY A 125 -2.18 10.41 0.58
C GLY A 125 -1.61 11.65 1.30
N SER A 126 -2.42 12.40 2.07
CA SER A 126 -1.96 13.61 2.77
C SER A 126 -1.12 13.36 4.04
N GLY A 127 -0.69 12.14 4.30
CA GLY A 127 0.13 11.80 5.48
C GLY A 127 -0.62 11.50 6.77
N LYS A 128 -1.97 11.48 6.80
CA LYS A 128 -2.77 11.23 8.02
C LYS A 128 -2.32 10.02 8.84
N SER A 129 -2.21 8.86 8.20
CA SER A 129 -1.80 7.61 8.87
C SER A 129 -0.35 7.67 9.35
N THR A 130 0.51 8.43 8.67
CA THR A 130 1.89 8.63 9.07
C THR A 130 1.98 9.54 10.29
N THR A 131 1.19 10.62 10.33
CA THR A 131 1.05 11.49 11.52
C THR A 131 0.49 10.73 12.71
N LEU A 132 -0.59 9.97 12.51
CA LEU A 132 -1.19 9.15 13.57
C LEU A 132 -0.28 8.03 14.08
N ALA A 133 0.62 7.52 13.24
CA ALA A 133 1.61 6.52 13.67
C ALA A 133 2.75 7.14 14.51
N ALA A 134 3.03 8.44 14.33
CA ALA A 134 4.04 9.17 15.09
C ALA A 134 3.53 9.68 16.44
N MET A 135 2.21 9.88 16.56
CA MET A 135 1.51 10.19 17.81
C MET A 135 1.41 8.96 18.72
#